data_AF-A0A7X7JX61-F1
#
_entry.id   AF-A0A7X7JX61-F1
#
_cell.length_a   1.000
_cell.length_b   1.000
_cell.length_c   1.000
_cell.angle_alpha   90.00
_cell.angle_beta   90.00
_cell.angle_gamma   90.00
#
_symmetry.space_group_name_H-M   'P 1'
#
loop_
_entity.id
_entity.type
_entity.pdbx_description
1 polymer ?
#
loop_
_entity_poly.entity_id
_entity_poly.type
_entity_poly.pdbx_seq_one_letter_code
_entity_poly.pdbx_strand_id
1 'polypeptide(L)'
;MKRGLLPYLLGAAAIALVPMVVLGLTDVRVPVVPWMLAALLAGVIWWAFAGDGPSRRSANWQAPRPDPQPMRFTADLRTRRVVTMVVDAQPSKGFTGVALTNTLAARARSRLVRNHGLPDDDPLAHAGHLLSPQLLDYLRRAGTDDTQTVSPRTLRIYLKEIEAL
;
A
#
# COMPACT_ATOMS: atom_id res chain seq x y z
N MET A 1 14.29 12.15 9.65
CA MET A 1 15.23 11.92 8.53
C MET A 1 15.34 13.23 7.75
N LYS A 2 16.50 13.90 7.79
CA LYS A 2 16.71 15.16 7.06
C LYS A 2 16.65 14.84 5.57
N ARG A 3 15.65 15.36 4.86
CA ARG A 3 15.62 15.27 3.39
C ARG A 3 16.89 15.94 2.86
N GLY A 4 17.50 15.32 1.84
CA GLY A 4 18.75 15.79 1.24
C GLY A 4 18.69 17.29 0.94
N LEU A 5 19.85 17.95 0.96
CA LEU A 5 19.98 19.42 0.85
C LEU A 5 19.71 19.91 -0.60
N LEU A 6 19.83 19.01 -1.57
CA LEU A 6 19.69 19.24 -3.02
C LEU A 6 18.36 19.86 -3.53
N PRO A 7 17.16 19.36 -3.17
CA PRO A 7 15.90 19.90 -3.63
C PRO A 7 15.61 21.30 -3.07
N TYR A 8 16.17 21.62 -1.89
CA TYR A 8 16.05 22.96 -1.31
C TYR A 8 16.97 23.96 -2.01
N LEU A 9 18.18 23.55 -2.40
CA LEU A 9 19.07 24.37 -3.24
C LEU A 9 18.45 24.61 -4.63
N LEU A 10 17.83 23.58 -5.23
CA LEU A 10 17.12 23.72 -6.51
C LEU A 10 15.92 24.67 -6.40
N GLY A 11 15.13 24.57 -5.32
CA GLY A 11 14.03 25.51 -5.07
C GLY A 11 14.52 26.94 -4.85
N ALA A 12 15.59 27.12 -4.08
CA ALA A 12 16.19 28.44 -3.86
C ALA A 12 16.75 29.05 -5.16
N ALA A 13 17.40 28.23 -6.00
CA ALA A 13 17.87 28.67 -7.32
C ALA A 13 16.72 29.09 -8.25
N ALA A 14 15.60 28.36 -8.22
CA ALA A 14 14.41 28.72 -9.01
C ALA A 14 13.79 30.05 -8.53
N ILE A 15 13.71 30.28 -7.22
CA ILE A 15 13.20 31.54 -6.65
C ILE A 15 14.14 32.70 -6.96
N ALA A 16 15.46 32.47 -6.96
CA ALA A 16 16.47 33.47 -7.33
C ALA A 16 16.37 33.91 -8.80
N LEU A 17 15.87 33.03 -9.68
CA LEU A 17 15.75 33.26 -11.11
C LEU A 17 14.60 34.22 -11.44
N VAL A 18 13.53 34.22 -10.64
CA VAL A 18 12.35 35.08 -10.83
C VAL A 18 12.68 36.58 -10.81
N PRO A 19 13.36 37.15 -9.79
CA PRO A 19 13.72 38.56 -9.79
C PRO A 19 14.73 38.90 -10.90
N MET A 20 15.61 37.97 -11.30
CA MET A 20 16.52 38.20 -12.44
C MET A 20 15.76 38.39 -13.76
N VAL A 21 14.72 37.58 -14.01
CA VAL A 21 13.87 37.71 -15.21
C VAL A 21 13.05 39.00 -15.14
N VAL A 22 12.47 39.32 -13.98
CA VAL A 22 11.64 40.52 -13.78
C VAL A 22 12.47 41.81 -13.87
N LEU A 23 13.68 41.85 -13.32
CA LEU A 23 14.55 43.02 -13.41
C LEU A 23 15.24 43.16 -14.78
N GLY A 24 15.51 42.05 -15.47
CA GLY A 24 16.00 42.08 -16.86
C GLY A 24 15.02 42.74 -17.83
N LEU A 25 13.72 42.70 -17.53
CA LEU A 25 12.68 43.41 -18.29
C LEU A 25 12.65 44.92 -18.03
N THR A 26 13.32 45.41 -16.98
CA THR A 26 13.27 46.83 -16.57
C THR A 26 14.51 47.65 -16.93
N ASP A 27 15.50 47.05 -17.63
CA ASP A 27 16.75 47.67 -18.10
C ASP A 27 17.61 48.34 -16.99
N VAL A 28 17.34 48.00 -15.72
CA VAL A 28 18.11 48.46 -14.57
C VAL A 28 19.31 47.56 -14.39
N ARG A 29 20.53 48.11 -14.52
CA ARG A 29 21.79 47.41 -14.21
C ARG A 29 21.92 47.16 -12.71
N VAL A 30 21.28 46.11 -12.22
CA VAL A 30 21.39 45.71 -10.82
C VAL A 30 22.57 44.74 -10.65
N PRO A 31 23.48 44.98 -9.69
CA PRO A 31 24.59 44.07 -9.44
C PRO A 31 24.03 42.69 -9.03
N VAL A 32 24.40 41.67 -9.81
CA VAL A 32 23.92 40.28 -9.68
C VAL A 32 24.39 39.61 -8.39
N VAL A 33 25.61 39.92 -7.97
CA VAL A 33 26.30 39.28 -6.85
C VAL A 33 25.54 39.38 -5.52
N PRO A 34 25.06 40.55 -5.06
CA PRO A 34 24.33 40.65 -3.79
C PRO A 34 23.00 39.87 -3.80
N TRP A 35 22.30 39.83 -4.93
CA TRP A 35 21.04 39.08 -5.06
C TRP A 35 21.26 37.57 -5.04
N MET A 36 22.34 37.10 -5.68
CA MET A 36 22.73 35.69 -5.65
C MET A 36 23.10 35.25 -4.23
N LEU A 37 23.83 36.07 -3.48
CA LEU A 37 24.17 35.81 -2.08
C LEU A 37 22.92 35.80 -1.19
N ALA A 38 21.99 36.74 -1.40
CA ALA A 38 20.74 36.80 -0.65
C ALA A 38 19.87 35.55 -0.90
N ALA A 39 19.80 35.07 -2.14
CA ALA A 39 19.05 33.86 -2.47
C ALA A 39 19.69 32.59 -1.90
N LEU A 40 21.01 32.48 -1.92
CA LEU A 40 21.74 31.39 -1.27
C LEU A 40 21.50 31.39 0.24
N LEU A 41 21.59 32.55 0.88
CA LEU A 41 21.30 32.71 2.31
C LEU A 41 19.86 32.31 2.63
N ALA A 42 18.88 32.79 1.85
CA ALA A 42 17.47 32.42 2.03
C ALA A 42 17.25 30.91 1.88
N GLY A 43 17.92 30.26 0.93
CA GLY A 43 17.86 28.81 0.74
C GLY A 43 18.44 28.02 1.91
N VAL A 44 19.57 28.48 2.48
CA VAL A 44 20.19 27.86 3.66
C VAL A 44 19.33 28.04 4.90
N ILE A 45 18.80 29.25 5.11
CA ILE A 45 17.87 29.54 6.22
C ILE A 45 16.61 28.67 6.08
N TRP A 46 16.01 28.64 4.90
CA TRP A 46 14.83 27.80 4.63
C TRP A 46 15.12 26.32 4.86
N TRP A 47 16.28 25.80 4.42
CA TRP A 47 16.67 24.42 4.68
C TRP A 47 16.84 24.13 6.18
N ALA A 48 17.46 25.06 6.92
CA ALA A 48 17.66 24.94 8.36
C ALA A 48 16.32 24.91 9.12
N PHE A 49 15.33 25.69 8.70
CA PHE A 49 14.00 25.77 9.33
C PHE A 49 12.97 24.76 8.78
N ALA A 50 13.14 24.25 7.55
CA ALA A 50 12.23 23.26 6.94
C ALA A 50 12.42 21.84 7.51
N GLY A 51 13.35 21.65 8.46
CA GLY A 51 13.62 20.38 9.13
C GLY A 51 12.47 19.86 10.01
N ASP A 52 11.53 20.72 10.40
CA ASP A 52 10.41 20.38 11.30
C ASP A 52 9.05 20.24 10.59
N GLY A 53 9.06 20.03 9.27
CA GLY A 53 7.86 19.53 8.60
C GLY A 53 7.48 18.18 9.22
N PRO A 54 6.20 17.92 9.55
CA PRO A 54 5.79 16.67 10.17
C PRO A 54 6.32 15.56 9.30
N SER A 55 7.32 14.84 9.82
CA SER A 55 7.73 13.59 9.21
C SER A 55 6.42 12.88 8.93
N ARG A 56 6.15 12.53 7.67
CA ARG A 56 5.19 11.46 7.40
C ARG A 56 5.76 10.34 8.23
N ARG A 57 5.25 10.18 9.47
CA ARG A 57 5.43 8.99 10.27
C ARG A 57 5.08 7.94 9.24
N SER A 58 6.07 7.18 8.81
CA SER A 58 5.78 5.87 8.26
C SER A 58 4.82 5.32 9.28
N ALA A 59 3.54 5.20 8.92
CA ALA A 59 2.56 4.58 9.77
C ALA A 59 3.26 3.32 10.24
N ASN A 60 3.53 3.24 11.54
CA ASN A 60 4.28 2.15 12.13
C ASN A 60 3.39 0.95 11.91
N TRP A 61 3.49 0.34 10.73
CA TRP A 61 2.78 -0.85 10.36
C TRP A 61 3.42 -1.93 11.21
N GLN A 62 2.89 -2.06 12.41
CA GLN A 62 3.21 -3.14 13.31
C GLN A 62 2.63 -4.37 12.63
N ALA A 63 3.52 -5.29 12.24
CA ALA A 63 3.10 -6.61 11.81
C ALA A 63 2.09 -7.16 12.83
N PRO A 64 0.98 -7.80 12.39
CA PRO A 64 0.01 -8.38 13.28
C PRO A 64 0.74 -9.27 14.27
N ARG A 65 0.74 -8.89 15.55
CA ARG A 65 1.28 -9.77 16.59
C ARG A 65 0.33 -10.97 16.64
N PRO A 66 0.85 -12.21 16.66
CA PRO A 66 0.01 -13.37 16.92
C PRO A 66 -0.74 -13.11 18.22
N ASP A 67 -2.05 -13.36 18.22
CA ASP A 67 -2.91 -13.10 19.37
C ASP A 67 -2.26 -13.68 20.63
N PRO A 68 -2.10 -12.89 21.72
CA PRO A 68 -1.72 -13.48 22.98
C PRO A 68 -2.77 -14.54 23.29
N GLN A 69 -2.32 -15.80 23.45
CA GLN A 69 -3.19 -16.89 23.87
C GLN A 69 -4.04 -16.39 25.03
N PRO A 70 -5.36 -16.64 25.04
CA PRO A 70 -6.25 -16.05 26.02
C PRO A 70 -5.75 -16.49 27.40
N MET A 71 -5.09 -15.59 28.11
CA MET A 71 -4.88 -15.74 29.54
C MET A 71 -6.27 -15.92 30.10
N ARG A 72 -6.52 -17.10 30.68
CA ARG A 72 -7.77 -17.46 31.34
C ARG A 72 -7.92 -16.60 32.60
N PHE A 73 -8.10 -15.30 32.41
CA PHE A 73 -8.64 -14.44 33.43
C PHE A 73 -10.13 -14.74 33.47
N THR A 74 -10.60 -15.08 34.66
CA THR A 74 -12.00 -15.07 35.09
C THR A 74 -12.54 -13.64 34.94
N ALA A 75 -12.69 -13.20 33.69
CA ALA A 75 -13.26 -11.91 33.38
C ALA A 75 -14.78 -12.02 33.53
N ASP A 76 -15.33 -11.07 34.29
CA ASP A 76 -16.76 -10.86 34.46
C ASP A 76 -17.50 -10.94 33.10
N LEU A 77 -18.69 -11.56 33.08
CA LEU A 77 -19.46 -11.85 31.86
C LEU A 77 -19.67 -10.60 30.99
N ARG A 78 -19.75 -9.44 31.64
CA ARG A 78 -19.88 -8.14 30.99
C ARG A 78 -18.63 -7.76 30.19
N THR A 79 -17.45 -7.97 30.74
CA THR A 79 -16.16 -7.72 30.07
C THR A 79 -15.96 -8.68 28.91
N ARG A 80 -16.37 -9.94 29.08
CA ARG A 80 -16.33 -10.94 28.00
C ARG A 80 -17.19 -10.54 26.80
N ARG A 81 -18.41 -10.03 27.06
CA ARG A 81 -19.34 -9.57 26.02
C ARG A 81 -18.83 -8.34 25.26
N VAL A 82 -18.24 -7.38 25.99
CA VAL A 82 -17.66 -6.17 25.40
C VAL A 82 -16.42 -6.53 24.57
N VAL A 83 -15.55 -7.41 25.07
CA VAL A 83 -14.39 -7.88 24.30
C VAL A 83 -14.82 -8.61 23.04
N THR A 84 -15.81 -9.51 23.10
CA THR A 84 -16.33 -10.17 21.89
C THR A 84 -16.92 -9.17 20.90
N MET A 85 -17.69 -8.18 21.36
CA MET A 85 -18.24 -7.14 20.48
C MET A 85 -17.15 -6.27 19.85
N VAL A 86 -16.12 -5.89 20.61
CA VAL A 86 -15.00 -5.08 20.09
C VAL A 86 -14.16 -5.87 19.10
N VAL A 87 -13.91 -7.14 19.37
CA VAL A 87 -13.16 -8.01 18.47
C VAL A 87 -13.99 -8.29 17.21
N ASP A 88 -15.29 -8.62 17.32
CA ASP A 88 -16.17 -8.86 16.17
C ASP A 88 -16.43 -7.60 15.33
N ALA A 89 -16.34 -6.41 15.94
CA ALA A 89 -16.45 -5.14 15.23
C ALA A 89 -15.17 -4.74 14.49
N GLN A 90 -14.05 -5.47 14.63
CA GLN A 90 -12.85 -5.14 13.87
C GLN A 90 -13.01 -5.51 12.39
N PRO A 91 -12.92 -4.55 11.46
CA PRO A 91 -13.08 -4.80 10.02
C PRO A 91 -12.01 -5.74 9.45
N SER A 92 -10.91 -5.95 10.18
CA SER A 92 -9.83 -6.88 9.84
C SER A 92 -10.10 -8.34 10.21
N LYS A 93 -11.08 -8.64 11.08
CA LYS A 93 -11.32 -10.01 11.56
C LYS A 93 -11.85 -10.97 10.48
N GLY A 94 -12.33 -10.43 9.36
CA GLY A 94 -12.87 -11.21 8.23
C GLY A 94 -11.92 -11.44 7.06
N PHE A 95 -10.77 -10.75 6.99
CA PHE A 95 -9.86 -10.84 5.84
C PHE A 95 -8.70 -11.81 6.12
N THR A 96 -9.06 -13.08 6.28
CA THR A 96 -8.09 -14.18 6.46
C THR A 96 -7.58 -14.66 5.10
N GLY A 97 -6.45 -15.39 5.09
CA GLY A 97 -5.97 -16.05 3.87
C GLY A 97 -7.03 -16.96 3.24
N VAL A 98 -7.85 -17.61 4.06
CA VAL A 98 -9.01 -18.41 3.63
C VAL A 98 -10.05 -17.56 2.91
N ALA A 99 -10.44 -16.40 3.46
CA ALA A 99 -11.40 -15.49 2.84
C ALA A 99 -10.87 -14.97 1.49
N LEU A 100 -9.59 -14.61 1.41
CA LEU A 100 -8.96 -14.19 0.16
C LEU A 100 -8.99 -15.30 -0.90
N THR A 101 -8.55 -16.50 -0.56
CA THR A 101 -8.53 -17.65 -1.49
C THR A 101 -9.95 -18.02 -1.95
N ASN A 102 -10.93 -17.98 -1.06
CA ASN A 102 -12.34 -18.18 -1.40
C ASN A 102 -12.86 -17.12 -2.39
N THR A 103 -12.50 -15.86 -2.18
CA THR A 103 -12.92 -14.76 -3.05
C THR A 103 -12.29 -14.89 -4.45
N LEU A 104 -11.01 -15.28 -4.51
CA LEU A 104 -10.30 -15.57 -5.77
C LEU A 104 -10.90 -16.77 -6.49
N ALA A 105 -11.18 -17.86 -5.78
CA ALA A 105 -11.81 -19.04 -6.35
C ALA A 105 -13.20 -18.72 -6.92
N ALA A 106 -14.04 -17.99 -6.17
CA ALA A 106 -15.34 -17.57 -6.67
C ALA A 106 -15.23 -16.70 -7.93
N ARG A 107 -14.27 -15.77 -7.97
CA ARG A 107 -14.02 -14.90 -9.14
C ARG A 107 -13.57 -15.72 -10.35
N ALA A 108 -12.65 -16.66 -10.16
CA ALA A 108 -12.13 -17.52 -11.21
C ALA A 108 -13.22 -18.45 -11.76
N ARG A 109 -14.00 -19.12 -10.90
CA ARG A 109 -15.14 -19.95 -11.31
C ARG A 109 -16.14 -19.17 -12.17
N SER A 110 -16.53 -17.98 -11.73
CA SER A 110 -17.47 -17.13 -12.47
C SER A 110 -16.96 -16.75 -13.86
N ARG A 111 -15.67 -16.45 -14.01
CA ARG A 111 -15.06 -16.13 -15.31
C ARG A 111 -14.94 -17.35 -16.21
N LEU A 112 -14.55 -18.50 -15.66
CA LEU A 112 -14.44 -19.76 -16.38
C LEU A 112 -15.79 -20.18 -16.99
N VAL A 113 -16.88 -20.07 -16.23
CA VAL A 113 -18.23 -20.34 -16.73
C VAL A 113 -18.65 -19.29 -17.78
N ARG A 114 -18.41 -18.00 -17.50
CA ARG A 114 -18.86 -16.90 -18.37
C ARG A 114 -18.11 -16.81 -19.71
N ASN A 115 -16.79 -16.94 -19.69
CA ASN A 115 -15.94 -16.66 -20.84
C ASN A 115 -15.58 -17.92 -21.62
N HIS A 116 -15.57 -19.09 -20.95
CA HIS A 116 -15.18 -20.36 -21.56
C HIS A 116 -16.28 -21.44 -21.53
N GLY A 117 -17.47 -21.14 -20.99
CA GLY A 117 -18.61 -22.04 -21.01
C GLY A 117 -18.39 -23.35 -20.24
N LEU A 118 -17.52 -23.35 -19.23
CA LEU A 118 -17.25 -24.54 -18.43
C LEU A 118 -18.46 -24.95 -17.56
N PRO A 119 -18.58 -26.24 -17.19
CA PRO A 119 -19.66 -26.72 -16.32
C PRO A 119 -19.70 -25.96 -15.00
N ASP A 120 -20.90 -25.55 -14.56
CA ASP A 120 -21.09 -24.74 -13.34
C ASP A 120 -20.85 -25.56 -12.05
N ASP A 121 -20.97 -26.89 -12.16
CA ASP A 121 -20.86 -27.82 -11.03
C ASP A 121 -19.42 -27.87 -10.46
N ASP A 122 -18.42 -27.96 -11.34
CA ASP A 122 -17.00 -27.87 -10.97
C ASP A 122 -16.12 -27.33 -12.12
N PRO A 123 -16.12 -26.00 -12.33
CA PRO A 123 -15.33 -25.39 -13.40
C PRO A 123 -13.82 -25.47 -13.15
N LEU A 124 -13.37 -25.64 -11.90
CA LEU A 124 -11.93 -25.77 -11.57
C LEU A 124 -11.38 -27.17 -11.87
N ALA A 125 -12.22 -28.21 -11.94
CA ALA A 125 -11.79 -29.52 -12.43
C ALA A 125 -11.39 -29.48 -13.92
N HIS A 126 -12.07 -28.65 -14.70
CA HIS A 126 -11.97 -28.62 -16.17
C HIS A 126 -11.00 -27.54 -16.69
N ALA A 127 -10.59 -26.60 -15.85
CA ALA A 127 -9.74 -25.47 -16.23
C ALA A 127 -8.23 -25.78 -16.38
N GLY A 128 -7.83 -27.06 -16.37
CA GLY A 128 -6.43 -27.50 -16.48
C GLY A 128 -5.66 -26.99 -17.70
N HIS A 129 -6.37 -26.63 -18.77
CA HIS A 129 -5.80 -26.11 -20.00
C HIS A 129 -5.83 -24.57 -20.09
N LEU A 130 -6.50 -23.89 -19.16
CA LEU A 130 -6.71 -22.43 -19.15
C LEU A 130 -5.95 -21.74 -18.03
N LEU A 131 -5.64 -22.46 -16.96
CA LEU A 131 -4.97 -21.96 -15.77
C LEU A 131 -3.70 -22.74 -15.49
N SER A 132 -2.71 -22.06 -14.91
CA SER A 132 -1.48 -22.68 -14.47
C SER A 132 -1.76 -23.73 -13.39
N PRO A 133 -1.00 -24.85 -13.37
CA PRO A 133 -1.21 -25.92 -12.38
C PRO A 133 -1.09 -25.42 -10.94
N GLN A 134 -0.19 -24.46 -10.70
CA GLN A 134 0.05 -23.87 -9.39
C GLN A 134 -1.16 -23.06 -8.91
N LEU A 135 -1.79 -22.29 -9.80
CA LEU A 135 -2.99 -21.54 -9.48
C LEU A 135 -4.17 -22.48 -9.24
N LEU A 136 -4.32 -23.55 -10.04
CA LEU A 136 -5.39 -24.54 -9.84
C LEU A 136 -5.28 -25.24 -8.49
N ASP A 137 -4.09 -25.70 -8.12
CA ASP A 137 -3.86 -26.30 -6.80
C ASP A 137 -4.16 -25.31 -5.67
N TYR A 138 -3.77 -24.04 -5.85
CA TYR A 138 -4.06 -22.99 -4.88
C TYR A 138 -5.57 -22.73 -4.73
N LEU A 139 -6.31 -22.63 -5.84
CA LEU A 139 -7.77 -22.39 -5.84
C LEU A 139 -8.56 -23.62 -5.37
N ARG A 140 -8.08 -24.84 -5.59
CA ARG A 140 -8.70 -26.08 -5.09
C ARG A 140 -8.62 -26.21 -3.57
N ARG A 141 -7.61 -25.60 -2.95
CA ARG A 141 -7.46 -25.52 -1.48
C ARG A 141 -8.32 -24.41 -0.86
N ALA A 142 -9.12 -23.69 -1.63
CA ALA A 142 -10.01 -22.67 -1.10
C ALA A 142 -11.03 -23.29 -0.13
N GLY A 143 -11.08 -22.76 1.10
CA GLY A 143 -12.05 -23.18 2.11
C GLY A 143 -11.64 -24.42 2.91
N THR A 144 -10.44 -24.95 2.68
CA THR A 144 -9.84 -25.99 3.53
C THR A 144 -8.83 -25.39 4.52
N ASP A 145 -8.58 -26.10 5.62
CA ASP A 145 -7.57 -25.71 6.62
C ASP A 145 -6.13 -25.67 6.04
N ASP A 146 -5.91 -26.28 4.86
CA ASP A 146 -4.65 -26.29 4.11
C ASP A 146 -4.44 -25.04 3.22
N THR A 147 -5.21 -23.98 3.43
CA THR A 147 -5.06 -22.73 2.66
C THR A 147 -3.70 -22.09 2.96
N GLN A 148 -2.75 -22.20 2.02
CA GLN A 148 -1.43 -21.59 2.17
C GLN A 148 -1.45 -20.07 1.95
N THR A 149 -0.72 -19.34 2.77
CA THR A 149 -0.46 -17.91 2.54
C THR A 149 0.60 -17.75 1.45
N VAL A 150 0.27 -16.99 0.41
CA VAL A 150 1.15 -16.77 -0.74
C VAL A 150 1.79 -15.40 -0.67
N SER A 151 3.00 -15.26 -1.23
CA SER A 151 3.68 -13.97 -1.28
C SER A 151 2.88 -12.95 -2.11
N PRO A 152 3.00 -11.63 -1.82
CA PRO A 152 2.32 -10.59 -2.59
C PRO A 152 2.68 -10.60 -4.09
N ARG A 153 3.89 -11.05 -4.43
CA ARG A 153 4.34 -11.18 -5.82
C ARG A 153 3.59 -12.29 -6.54
N THR A 154 3.48 -13.45 -5.91
CA THR A 154 2.75 -14.61 -6.45
C THR A 154 1.25 -14.30 -6.57
N LEU A 155 0.66 -13.64 -5.58
CA LEU A 155 -0.72 -13.20 -5.62
C LEU A 155 -1.02 -12.29 -6.83
N ARG A 156 -0.10 -11.37 -7.17
CA ARG A 156 -0.24 -10.53 -8.37
C ARG A 156 -0.20 -11.32 -9.66
N ILE A 157 0.60 -12.38 -9.73
CA ILE A 157 0.66 -13.28 -10.89
C ILE A 157 -0.68 -13.99 -11.06
N TYR A 158 -1.19 -14.58 -9.97
CA TYR A 158 -2.49 -15.25 -9.94
C TYR A 158 -3.65 -14.31 -10.31
N LEU A 159 -3.65 -13.08 -9.81
CA LEU A 159 -4.65 -12.08 -10.17
C LEU A 159 -4.62 -11.76 -11.67
N LYS A 160 -3.44 -11.54 -12.24
CA LYS A 160 -3.29 -11.28 -13.69
C LYS A 160 -3.76 -12.46 -14.53
N GLU A 161 -3.50 -13.68 -14.08
CA GLU A 161 -3.92 -14.89 -14.77
C GLU A 161 -5.45 -15.05 -14.73
N ILE A 162 -6.09 -14.82 -13.58
CA ILE A 162 -7.56 -14.80 -13.46
C ILE A 162 -8.16 -13.64 -14.27
N GLU A 163 -7.47 -12.51 -14.40
CA GLU A 163 -7.92 -11.37 -15.22
C GLU A 163 -7.86 -11.64 -16.72
N ALA A 164 -6.97 -12.54 -17.16
CA ALA A 164 -6.80 -12.92 -18.56
C ALA A 164 -7.78 -14.00 -19.06
N LEU A 165 -8.49 -14.67 -18.14
CA LEU A 165 -9.67 -15.49 -18.42
C LEU A 165 -10.84 -14.62 -18.87
#